data_AF-A0A059DQA2-F1
#
_entry.id   AF-A0A059DQA2-F1
#
_cell.length_a   1.000
_cell.length_b   1.000
_cell.length_c   1.000
_cell.angle_alpha   90.00
_cell.angle_beta   90.00
_cell.angle_gamma   90.00
#
_symmetry.space_group_name_H-M   'P 1'
#
loop_
_entity.id
_entity.type
_entity.pdbx_description
1 polymer ?
#
loop_
_entity_poly.entity_id
_entity_poly.type
_entity_poly.pdbx_seq_one_letter_code
_entity_poly.pdbx_strand_id
1 'polypeptide(L)'
;STLSVRMALPNMPVISALSANHLAALILPTGLQRLYIAADADEAGDMATANLIERAGAVGIETIRLISLGGDFNEDLRKLGRDDLRTHLGQQLATADFSRLLSDEH
;
A
#
# COMPACT_ATOMS: atom_id res chain seq x y z
N SER A 1 2.04 -2.69 9.31
CA SER A 1 1.46 -4.06 9.21
C SER A 1 0.60 -4.25 7.96
N THR A 2 0.83 -5.32 7.19
CA THR A 2 0.12 -5.61 5.93
C THR A 2 -1.27 -6.23 6.10
N LEU A 3 -1.53 -6.86 7.24
CA LEU A 3 -2.82 -7.52 7.52
C LEU A 3 -3.97 -6.51 7.64
N SER A 4 -3.71 -5.34 8.21
CA SER A 4 -4.68 -4.24 8.35
C SER A 4 -5.10 -3.68 6.98
N VAL A 5 -4.14 -3.51 6.06
CA VAL A 5 -4.40 -3.06 4.69
C VAL A 5 -5.23 -4.08 3.92
N ARG A 6 -4.91 -5.38 4.06
CA ARG A 6 -5.68 -6.45 3.40
C ARG A 6 -7.10 -6.60 3.93
N MET A 7 -7.36 -6.30 5.21
CA MET A 7 -8.73 -6.28 5.74
C MET A 7 -9.55 -5.10 5.21
N ALA A 8 -8.92 -3.95 5.00
CA ALA A 8 -9.56 -2.79 4.40
C ALA A 8 -9.76 -2.94 2.88
N LEU A 9 -8.82 -3.59 2.19
CA LEU A 9 -8.79 -3.78 0.74
C LEU A 9 -8.62 -5.28 0.40
N PRO A 10 -9.70 -6.08 0.47
CA PRO A 10 -9.62 -7.54 0.39
C PRO A 10 -9.08 -8.05 -0.95
N ASN A 11 -9.38 -7.36 -2.06
CA ASN A 11 -8.98 -7.75 -3.41
C ASN A 11 -7.60 -7.21 -3.82
N MET A 12 -6.90 -6.56 -2.90
CA MET A 12 -5.58 -6.02 -3.16
C MET A 12 -4.53 -7.13 -3.04
N PRO A 13 -3.74 -7.41 -4.09
CA PRO A 13 -2.55 -8.23 -3.94
C PRO A 13 -1.55 -7.45 -3.09
N VAL A 14 -1.30 -7.92 -1.86
CA VAL A 14 -0.40 -7.29 -0.89
C VAL A 14 0.88 -8.12 -0.79
N ILE A 15 2.02 -7.46 -0.92
CA ILE A 15 3.34 -8.03 -0.66
C ILE A 15 3.93 -7.30 0.55
N SER A 16 4.28 -8.05 1.59
CA SER A 16 4.95 -7.51 2.77
C SER A 16 6.44 -7.78 2.63
N ALA A 17 7.24 -6.74 2.42
CA ALA A 17 8.69 -6.87 2.58
C ALA A 17 9.02 -6.69 4.07
N LEU A 18 9.70 -7.68 4.66
CA LEU A 18 10.13 -7.63 6.06
C LEU A 18 11.32 -6.68 6.29
N SER A 19 11.92 -6.17 5.22
CA SER A 19 12.98 -5.16 5.26
C SER A 19 13.12 -4.42 3.92
N ALA A 20 13.78 -3.26 3.93
CA ALA A 20 14.12 -2.50 2.73
C ALA A 20 14.91 -3.34 1.70
N ASN A 21 15.79 -4.24 2.15
CA ASN A 21 16.53 -5.15 1.26
C ASN A 21 15.62 -6.17 0.55
N HIS A 22 14.61 -6.71 1.24
CA HIS A 22 13.63 -7.60 0.59
C HIS A 22 12.76 -6.84 -0.43
N LEU A 23 12.49 -5.56 -0.17
CA LEU A 23 11.77 -4.69 -1.09
C LEU A 23 12.62 -4.35 -2.33
N ALA A 24 13.93 -4.14 -2.16
CA ALA A 24 14.87 -3.94 -3.26
C ALA A 24 15.02 -5.19 -4.14
N ALA A 25 14.89 -6.40 -3.56
CA ALA A 25 14.89 -7.65 -4.31
C ALA A 25 13.55 -7.95 -5.01
N LEU A 26 12.48 -7.18 -4.72
CA LEU A 26 11.18 -7.40 -5.34
C LEU A 26 11.24 -7.12 -6.84
N ILE A 27 10.87 -8.12 -7.62
CA ILE A 27 10.67 -8.00 -9.07
C ILE A 27 9.24 -7.55 -9.28
N LEU A 28 9.07 -6.36 -9.86
CA LEU A 28 7.74 -5.84 -10.19
C LEU A 28 7.20 -6.61 -11.42
N PRO A 29 5.99 -7.18 -11.33
CA PRO A 29 5.42 -7.94 -12.44
C PRO A 29 5.20 -7.04 -13.66
N THR A 30 5.55 -7.56 -14.84
CA THR A 30 5.32 -6.88 -16.11
C THR A 30 3.82 -6.68 -16.34
N GLY A 31 3.41 -5.44 -16.57
CA GLY A 31 1.99 -5.08 -16.75
C GLY A 31 1.30 -4.56 -15.48
N LEU A 32 2.02 -4.45 -14.36
CA LEU A 32 1.52 -3.68 -13.21
C LEU A 32 1.35 -2.22 -13.64
N GLN A 33 0.20 -1.63 -13.36
CA GLN A 33 -0.04 -0.21 -13.66
C GLN A 33 0.25 0.68 -12.46
N ARG A 34 -0.11 0.21 -11.26
CA ARG A 34 0.01 0.97 -10.02
C ARG A 34 0.57 0.13 -8.88
N LEU A 35 1.43 0.77 -8.09
CA LEU A 35 2.04 0.24 -6.89
C LEU A 35 1.70 1.14 -5.71
N TYR A 36 0.90 0.61 -4.78
CA TYR A 36 0.56 1.31 -3.54
C TYR A 36 1.53 0.88 -2.44
N ILE A 37 2.13 1.84 -1.75
CA ILE A 37 3.21 1.61 -0.80
C ILE A 37 2.74 2.00 0.60
N ALA A 38 2.50 1.00 1.45
CA ALA A 38 2.28 1.20 2.88
C ALA A 38 3.64 1.03 3.59
N ALA A 39 4.30 2.14 3.91
CA ALA A 39 5.56 2.16 4.64
C ALA A 39 5.37 2.82 6.00
N ASP A 40 6.17 2.40 6.98
CA ASP A 40 6.20 3.05 8.29
C ASP A 40 6.75 4.48 8.15
N ALA A 41 6.33 5.36 9.06
CA ALA A 41 6.70 6.78 9.06
C ALA A 41 8.05 7.03 9.74
N ASP A 42 9.06 6.23 9.37
CA ASP A 42 10.45 6.38 9.83
C ASP A 42 11.42 6.52 8.64
N GLU A 43 12.67 6.87 8.94
CA GLU A 43 13.70 7.12 7.92
C GLU A 43 13.97 5.90 7.03
N ALA A 44 13.84 4.69 7.59
CA ALA A 44 14.00 3.45 6.84
C ALA A 44 12.84 3.23 5.85
N GLY A 45 11.61 3.51 6.27
CA GLY A 45 10.40 3.48 5.45
C GLY A 45 10.44 4.52 4.32
N ASP A 46 10.93 5.72 4.59
CA ASP A 46 11.08 6.78 3.59
C ASP A 46 12.13 6.41 2.53
N MET A 47 13.31 5.92 2.93
CA MET A 47 14.35 5.46 1.99
C MET A 47 13.88 4.27 1.14
N ALA A 48 13.20 3.30 1.77
CA ALA A 48 12.64 2.15 1.07
C ALA A 48 11.59 2.58 0.03
N THR A 49 10.73 3.52 0.41
CA THR A 49 9.70 4.10 -0.48
C THR A 49 10.34 4.83 -1.66
N ALA A 50 11.33 5.69 -1.41
CA ALA A 50 12.00 6.46 -2.47
C ALA A 50 12.66 5.55 -3.52
N ASN A 51 13.38 4.52 -3.08
CA ASN A 51 14.00 3.54 -3.99
C ASN A 51 12.95 2.77 -4.81
N LEU A 52 11.82 2.41 -4.19
CA LEU A 52 10.76 1.71 -4.90
C LEU A 52 10.06 2.59 -5.93
N ILE A 53 9.84 3.87 -5.62
CA ILE A 53 9.32 4.88 -6.55
C ILE A 53 10.22 5.00 -7.77
N GLU A 54 11.53 5.15 -7.57
CA GLU A 54 12.50 5.27 -8.66
C GLU A 54 12.48 4.03 -9.57
N ARG A 55 12.52 2.83 -8.97
CA ARG A 55 12.51 1.56 -9.72
C ARG A 55 11.21 1.32 -10.47
N ALA A 56 10.08 1.61 -9.84
CA ALA A 56 8.76 1.51 -10.46
C ALA A 56 8.60 2.51 -11.61
N GLY A 57 9.04 3.76 -11.42
CA GLY A 57 9.06 4.77 -12.46
C GLY A 57 9.91 4.37 -13.67
N ALA A 58 11.06 3.73 -13.43
CA ALA A 58 11.94 3.23 -14.50
C ALA A 58 11.26 2.18 -15.42
N VAL A 59 10.24 1.49 -14.94
CA VAL A 59 9.44 0.51 -15.71
C VAL A 59 8.03 1.02 -16.05
N GLY A 60 7.75 2.31 -15.82
CA GLY A 60 6.48 2.96 -16.16
C GLY A 60 5.32 2.65 -15.21
N ILE A 61 5.61 2.22 -13.98
CA ILE A 61 4.61 1.92 -12.96
C ILE A 61 4.36 3.18 -12.12
N GLU A 62 3.10 3.56 -11.98
CA GLU A 62 2.68 4.67 -11.11
C GLU A 62 2.74 4.24 -9.64
N THR A 63 3.37 5.04 -8.79
CA THR A 63 3.53 4.74 -7.36
C THR A 63 2.76 5.70 -6.48
N ILE A 64 1.99 5.17 -5.54
CA ILE A 64 1.19 5.96 -4.59
C ILE A 64 1.55 5.52 -3.18
N ARG A 65 2.10 6.44 -2.38
CA ARG A 65 2.35 6.15 -0.96
C ARG A 65 1.04 6.27 -0.19
N LEU A 66 0.68 5.21 0.54
CA LEU A 66 -0.43 5.22 1.48
C LEU A 66 0.05 5.82 2.80
N ILE A 67 -0.78 6.69 3.37
CA ILE A 67 -0.51 7.44 4.59
C ILE A 67 -1.47 6.92 5.68
N SER A 68 -0.92 6.58 6.85
CA SER A 68 -1.70 6.29 8.06
C SER A 68 -2.28 7.59 8.65
N LEU A 69 -3.43 7.51 9.30
CA LEU A 69 -4.00 8.65 10.05
C LEU A 69 -3.21 8.92 11.34
N GLY A 70 -2.69 7.87 11.97
CA GLY A 70 -1.86 7.92 13.17
C GLY A 70 -0.46 7.34 12.94
N GLY A 71 0.04 6.63 13.96
CA GLY A 71 1.40 6.07 13.96
C GLY A 71 1.60 4.96 12.93
N ASP A 72 0.75 3.94 12.94
CA ASP A 72 0.79 2.86 11.95
C ASP A 72 -0.63 2.39 11.55
N PHE A 73 -0.74 1.71 10.41
CA PHE A 73 -2.03 1.19 9.90
C PHE A 73 -2.73 0.20 10.85
N ASN A 74 -1.99 -0.45 11.75
CA ASN A 74 -2.55 -1.38 12.72
C ASN A 74 -3.14 -0.64 13.92
N GLU A 75 -2.52 0.45 14.36
CA GLU A 75 -3.12 1.39 15.29
C GLU A 75 -4.37 2.02 14.71
N ASP A 76 -4.32 2.46 13.46
CA ASP A 76 -5.49 3.05 12.79
C ASP A 76 -6.65 2.05 12.72
N LEU A 77 -6.36 0.80 12.35
CA LEU A 77 -7.36 -0.27 12.37
C LEU A 77 -7.96 -0.47 13.78
N ARG A 78 -7.12 -0.47 14.82
CA ARG A 78 -7.58 -0.66 16.21
C ARG A 78 -8.40 0.53 16.71
N LYS A 79 -8.07 1.75 16.29
CA LYS A 79 -8.71 3.00 16.74
C LYS A 79 -10.00 3.31 15.98
N LEU A 80 -9.99 3.14 14.65
CA LEU A 80 -11.06 3.56 13.75
C LEU A 80 -11.96 2.39 13.33
N GLY A 81 -11.43 1.16 13.35
CA GLY A 81 -12.12 0.00 12.80
C GLY A 81 -11.96 -0.14 11.28
N ARG A 82 -12.49 -1.23 10.74
CA ARG A 82 -12.28 -1.66 9.34
C ARG A 82 -12.85 -0.66 8.33
N ASP A 83 -14.08 -0.19 8.54
CA ASP A 83 -14.81 0.61 7.55
C ASP A 83 -14.26 2.04 7.42
N ASP A 84 -13.85 2.64 8.53
CA ASP A 84 -13.22 3.97 8.54
C ASP A 84 -11.81 3.91 7.96
N LEU A 85 -11.01 2.88 8.31
CA LEU A 85 -9.71 2.66 7.67
C LEU A 85 -9.86 2.41 6.16
N ARG A 86 -10.88 1.67 5.75
CA ARG A 86 -11.20 1.44 4.34
C ARG A 86 -11.60 2.73 3.62
N THR A 87 -12.37 3.60 4.27
CA THR A 87 -12.74 4.90 3.71
C THR A 87 -11.50 5.79 3.54
N HIS A 88 -10.65 5.87 4.55
CA HIS A 88 -9.40 6.63 4.53
C HIS A 88 -8.41 6.13 3.46
N LEU A 89 -8.20 4.81 3.38
CA LEU A 89 -7.35 4.22 2.33
C LEU A 89 -7.99 4.41 0.96
N GLY A 90 -9.31 4.25 0.86
CA GLY A 90 -10.09 4.47 -0.35
C GLY A 90 -9.83 5.85 -0.94
N GLN A 91 -9.87 6.92 -0.13
CA GLN A 91 -9.60 8.29 -0.58
C GLN A 91 -8.21 8.50 -1.21
N GLN A 92 -7.25 7.62 -0.91
CA GLN A 92 -5.89 7.67 -1.44
C GLN A 92 -5.70 6.78 -2.68
N LEU A 93 -6.68 5.95 -3.03
CA LEU A 93 -6.64 5.12 -4.24
C LEU A 93 -6.92 5.95 -5.48
N ALA A 94 -6.38 5.53 -6.62
CA ALA A 94 -6.78 6.07 -7.91
C ALA A 94 -8.23 5.66 -8.22
N THR A 95 -9.04 6.58 -8.75
CA THR A 95 -10.48 6.34 -9.06
C THR A 95 -10.72 5.05 -9.85
N ALA A 96 -9.82 4.71 -10.77
CA ALA A 96 -9.88 3.49 -11.59
C ALA A 96 -9.73 2.19 -10.78
N ASP A 97 -9.12 2.23 -9.60
CA ASP A 97 -8.88 1.06 -8.75
C ASP A 97 -9.95 0.84 -7.68
N PHE A 98 -10.79 1.84 -7.37
CA PHE A 98 -11.82 1.72 -6.33
C PHE A 98 -12.70 0.49 -6.53
N SER A 99 -13.29 0.36 -7.71
CA SER A 99 -14.24 -0.72 -8.02
C SER A 99 -13.59 -2.09 -7.90
N ARG A 100 -12.30 -2.22 -8.24
CA ARG A 100 -11.58 -3.49 -8.19
C ARG A 100 -11.13 -3.83 -6.77
N LEU A 101 -10.63 -2.85 -6.02
CA LEU A 101 -9.98 -3.05 -4.72
C LEU A 101 -10.95 -3.04 -3.53
N LEU A 102 -12.09 -2.34 -3.67
CA LEU A 102 -13.12 -2.22 -2.63
C LEU A 102 -14.32 -3.14 -2.84
N SER A 103 -14.43 -3.85 -3.97
CA SER A 103 -15.48 -4.86 -4.07
C SER A 103 -15.24 -5.95 -3.02
N ASP A 104 -16.21 -6.23 -2.15
CA ASP A 104 -16.19 -7.50 -1.41
C ASP A 104 -16.58 -8.58 -2.42
N GLU A 105 -15.72 -9.57 -2.68
CA GLU A 105 -16.20 -10.78 -3.36
C GLU A 105 -17.33 -11.38 -2.51
N HIS A 106 -18.48 -11.61 -3.14
CA HIS A 106 -19.61 -12.34 -2.56
C HIS A 106 -19.27 -13.82 -2.39
#